data_AF-A0A2M7FJS0-F1
#
_entry.id   AF-A0A2M7FJS0-F1
#
_cell.length_a   1.000
_cell.length_b   1.000
_cell.length_c   1.000
_cell.angle_alpha   90.00
_cell.angle_beta   90.00
_cell.angle_gamma   90.00
#
_symmetry.space_group_name_H-M   'P 1'
#
loop_
_entity.id
_entity.type
_entity.pdbx_description
1 polymer ?
#
loop_
_entity_poly.entity_id
_entity_poly.type
_entity_poly.pdbx_seq_one_letter_code
_entity_poly.pdbx_strand_id
1 'polypeptide(L)'
;TAIEDLALPTNHAIVGSLLAQSWWLTDETSVSIRLHHDLATLNATTIPPSLNSRYMIAVAQLSEYLLQQHTQRSFTQEWVKLGPSCLRLLKLNDEAVAELLTEATLILEAED
;
A
#
# COMPACT_ATOMS: atom_id res chain seq x y z
N THR A 1 0.40 0.75 -12.06
CA THR A 1 1.11 1.66 -12.98
C THR A 1 0.99 1.33 -14.46
N ALA A 2 0.72 0.08 -14.88
CA ALA A 2 0.84 -0.35 -16.30
C ALA A 2 0.13 0.52 -17.35
N ILE A 3 -1.04 1.09 -17.05
CA ILE A 3 -1.74 2.00 -17.95
C ILE A 3 -0.96 3.29 -18.19
N GLU A 4 -0.40 3.87 -17.13
CA GLU A 4 0.43 5.07 -17.21
C GLU A 4 1.76 4.76 -17.90
N ASP A 5 2.38 3.63 -17.58
CA ASP A 5 3.64 3.17 -18.20
C ASP A 5 3.51 2.99 -19.73
N LEU A 6 2.32 2.63 -20.22
CA LEU A 6 2.05 2.51 -21.66
C LEU A 6 1.90 3.88 -22.34
N ALA A 7 1.33 4.86 -21.65
CA ALA A 7 0.95 6.16 -22.22
C ALA A 7 2.00 7.26 -22.00
N LEU A 8 2.83 7.13 -20.96
CA LEU A 8 3.73 8.17 -20.48
C LEU A 8 5.10 7.56 -20.13
N PRO A 9 6.19 8.35 -20.20
CA PRO A 9 7.52 7.90 -19.77
C PRO A 9 7.68 7.85 -18.24
N THR A 10 6.58 7.93 -17.48
CA THR A 10 6.55 7.92 -16.01
C THR A 10 5.17 7.46 -15.52
N ASN A 11 5.08 7.13 -14.24
CA ASN A 11 3.85 6.77 -13.55
C ASN A 11 3.75 7.50 -12.20
N HIS A 12 2.58 7.41 -11.55
CA HIS A 12 2.35 8.12 -10.29
C HIS A 12 3.24 7.62 -9.13
N ALA A 13 3.65 6.35 -9.12
CA ALA A 13 4.55 5.82 -8.10
C ALA A 13 5.96 6.44 -8.21
N ILE A 14 6.44 6.65 -9.44
CA ILE A 14 7.70 7.37 -9.70
C ILE A 14 7.59 8.82 -9.25
N VAL A 15 6.54 9.52 -9.68
CA VAL A 15 6.32 10.94 -9.36
C VAL A 15 6.16 11.14 -7.84
N GLY A 16 5.34 10.33 -7.18
CA GLY A 16 5.11 10.42 -5.73
C GLY A 16 6.38 10.18 -4.92
N SER A 17 7.22 9.24 -5.35
CA SER A 17 8.49 8.97 -4.68
C SER A 17 9.53 10.07 -4.90
N LEU A 18 9.53 10.73 -6.08
CA LEU A 18 10.36 11.93 -6.29
C LEU A 18 9.87 13.11 -5.45
N LEU A 19 8.55 13.28 -5.30
CA LEU A 19 7.98 14.30 -4.43
C LEU A 19 8.37 14.08 -2.96
N ALA A 20 8.25 12.85 -2.47
CA ALA A 20 8.68 12.47 -1.11
C ALA A 20 10.16 12.80 -0.85
N GLN A 21 11.04 12.50 -1.82
CA GLN A 21 12.46 12.88 -1.76
C GLN A 21 12.63 14.40 -1.73
N SER A 22 11.89 15.14 -2.56
CA SER A 22 11.97 16.61 -2.60
C SER A 22 11.53 17.27 -1.29
N TRP A 23 10.68 16.59 -0.51
CA TRP A 23 10.25 17.00 0.83
C TRP A 23 11.16 16.47 1.94
N TRP A 24 12.29 15.85 1.59
CA TRP A 24 13.25 15.29 2.55
C TRP A 24 12.66 14.23 3.48
N LEU A 25 11.66 13.47 2.98
CA LEU A 25 11.20 12.26 3.68
C LEU A 25 12.29 11.18 3.61
N THR A 26 12.19 10.18 4.49
CA THR A 26 13.19 9.12 4.58
C THR A 26 13.28 8.31 3.28
N ASP A 27 14.43 7.68 3.05
CA ASP A 27 14.63 6.74 1.94
C ASP A 27 13.61 5.61 1.99
N GLU A 28 13.29 5.11 3.19
CA GLU A 28 12.29 4.04 3.38
C GLU A 28 10.91 4.48 2.87
N THR A 29 10.45 5.67 3.25
CA THR A 29 9.18 6.22 2.75
C THR A 29 9.20 6.40 1.23
N SER A 30 10.29 6.97 0.70
CA SER A 30 10.44 7.21 -0.74
C SER A 30 10.46 5.92 -1.56
N VAL A 31 11.11 4.87 -1.03
CA VAL A 31 11.17 3.53 -1.63
C VAL A 31 9.82 2.83 -1.53
N SER A 32 9.14 2.92 -0.39
CA SER A 32 7.78 2.39 -0.23
C SER A 32 6.82 2.97 -1.25
N ILE A 33 6.82 4.30 -1.43
CA ILE A 33 6.00 4.96 -2.45
C ILE A 33 6.41 4.51 -3.85
N ARG A 34 7.70 4.32 -4.13
CA ARG A 34 8.15 3.88 -5.46
C ARG A 34 7.66 2.47 -5.80
N LEU A 35 7.63 1.58 -4.81
CA LEU A 35 7.45 0.14 -5.00
C LEU A 35 6.08 -0.37 -4.49
N HIS A 36 5.14 0.49 -4.12
CA HIS A 36 3.88 0.07 -3.49
C HIS A 36 2.97 -0.79 -4.37
N HIS A 37 3.21 -0.84 -5.69
CA HIS A 37 2.53 -1.75 -6.63
C HIS A 37 3.29 -3.05 -6.91
N ASP A 38 4.52 -3.19 -6.42
CA ASP A 38 5.39 -4.31 -6.77
C ASP A 38 5.21 -5.51 -5.83
N LEU A 39 4.63 -6.58 -6.37
CA LEU A 39 4.43 -7.83 -5.65
C LEU A 39 5.78 -8.50 -5.28
N ALA A 40 6.81 -8.35 -6.11
CA ALA A 40 8.12 -8.95 -5.83
C ALA A 40 8.73 -8.34 -4.58
N THR A 41 8.61 -7.03 -4.39
CA THR A 41 9.00 -6.31 -3.17
C THR A 41 8.36 -6.88 -1.90
N LEU A 42 7.05 -7.15 -1.92
CA LEU A 42 6.37 -7.75 -0.76
C LEU A 42 6.80 -9.20 -0.48
N ASN A 43 7.19 -9.93 -1.53
CA ASN A 43 7.65 -11.32 -1.44
C ASN A 43 9.16 -11.47 -1.22
N ALA A 44 9.92 -10.37 -1.26
CA ALA A 44 11.37 -10.40 -1.17
C ALA A 44 11.86 -11.05 0.14
N THR A 45 12.92 -11.85 0.05
CA THR A 45 13.63 -12.44 1.19
C THR A 45 15.02 -11.82 1.37
N THR A 46 15.39 -10.87 0.52
CA THR A 46 16.70 -10.21 0.46
C THR A 46 16.67 -8.79 1.03
N ILE A 47 17.85 -8.19 1.17
CA ILE A 47 18.07 -6.96 1.96
C ILE A 47 17.57 -5.67 1.27
N PRO A 48 17.51 -5.52 -0.06
CA PRO A 48 16.77 -4.41 -0.68
C PRO A 48 15.42 -4.84 -1.30
N PRO A 49 14.30 -4.12 -1.02
CA PRO A 49 14.19 -2.98 -0.10
C PRO A 49 14.09 -3.40 1.38
N SER A 50 14.32 -2.46 2.30
CA SER A 50 14.32 -2.73 3.74
C SER A 50 13.01 -3.35 4.22
N LEU A 51 13.07 -4.11 5.31
CA LEU A 51 11.87 -4.71 5.92
C LEU A 51 10.84 -3.63 6.32
N ASN A 52 11.29 -2.48 6.83
CA ASN A 52 10.41 -1.34 7.14
C ASN A 52 9.70 -0.83 5.90
N SER A 53 10.41 -0.68 4.78
CA SER A 53 9.80 -0.21 3.53
C SER A 53 8.67 -1.15 3.09
N ARG A 54 8.87 -2.45 3.24
CA ARG A 54 7.86 -3.48 2.93
C ARG A 54 6.67 -3.41 3.90
N TYR A 55 6.93 -3.20 5.19
CA TYR A 55 5.87 -2.98 6.17
C TYR A 55 5.04 -1.73 5.87
N MET A 56 5.67 -0.62 5.50
CA MET A 56 4.97 0.60 5.10
C MET A 56 4.06 0.35 3.89
N ILE A 57 4.53 -0.40 2.88
CA ILE A 57 3.69 -0.79 1.73
C ILE A 57 2.50 -1.62 2.19
N ALA A 58 2.73 -2.66 3.00
CA ALA A 58 1.68 -3.55 3.45
C ALA A 58 0.61 -2.84 4.30
N VAL A 59 1.03 -1.93 5.19
CA VAL A 59 0.13 -1.09 5.97
C VAL A 59 -0.67 -0.16 5.06
N ALA A 60 -0.01 0.55 4.14
CA ALA A 60 -0.70 1.47 3.23
C ALA A 60 -1.75 0.75 2.36
N GLN A 61 -1.42 -0.41 1.81
CA GLN A 61 -2.34 -1.23 1.02
C GLN A 61 -3.52 -1.73 1.86
N LEU A 62 -3.29 -2.16 3.10
CA LEU A 62 -4.36 -2.58 4.00
C LEU A 62 -5.26 -1.40 4.38
N SER A 63 -4.68 -0.25 4.73
CA SER A 63 -5.45 0.96 5.05
C SER A 63 -6.33 1.39 3.87
N GLU A 64 -5.80 1.40 2.66
CA GLU A 64 -6.59 1.71 1.46
C GLU A 64 -7.70 0.67 1.23
N TYR A 65 -7.43 -0.62 1.41
CA TYR A 65 -8.46 -1.65 1.32
C TYR A 65 -9.59 -1.42 2.33
N LEU A 66 -9.27 -1.17 3.61
CA LEU A 66 -10.26 -0.91 4.65
C LEU A 66 -11.11 0.32 4.31
N LEU A 67 -10.49 1.40 3.82
CA LEU A 67 -11.19 2.60 3.37
C LEU A 67 -12.13 2.32 2.19
N GLN A 68 -11.69 1.53 1.21
CA GLN A 68 -12.51 1.14 0.05
C GLN A 68 -13.68 0.25 0.47
N GLN A 69 -13.48 -0.67 1.42
CA GLN A 69 -14.56 -1.48 1.99
C GLN A 69 -15.58 -0.63 2.75
N HIS A 70 -15.14 0.38 3.50
CA HIS A 70 -16.06 1.29 4.18
C HIS A 70 -16.85 2.16 3.18
N THR A 71 -16.14 2.84 2.28
CA THR A 71 -16.74 3.86 1.39
C THR A 71 -17.46 3.26 0.18
N GLN A 72 -17.22 1.98 -0.14
CA GLN A 72 -17.72 1.31 -1.35
C GLN A 72 -17.34 2.06 -2.64
N ARG A 73 -16.16 2.71 -2.65
CA ARG A 73 -15.65 3.54 -3.75
C ARG A 73 -14.21 3.17 -4.09
N SER A 74 -13.75 3.67 -5.24
CA SER A 74 -12.35 3.59 -5.68
C SER A 74 -11.75 2.18 -5.65
N PHE A 75 -12.53 1.15 -6.01
CA PHE A 75 -12.07 -0.24 -6.05
C PHE A 75 -10.94 -0.42 -7.07
N THR A 76 -9.71 -0.27 -6.61
CA THR A 76 -8.53 -0.58 -7.39
C THR A 76 -8.38 -2.11 -7.50
N GLN A 77 -7.64 -2.56 -8.51
CA GLN A 77 -7.29 -3.98 -8.62
C GLN A 77 -6.07 -4.36 -7.76
N GLU A 78 -5.59 -3.46 -6.91
CA GLU A 78 -4.32 -3.64 -6.19
C GLU A 78 -4.47 -4.60 -5.02
N TRP A 79 -5.56 -4.51 -4.25
CA TRP A 79 -5.78 -5.43 -3.14
C TRP A 79 -5.86 -6.89 -3.60
N VAL A 80 -6.51 -7.16 -4.73
CA VAL A 80 -6.58 -8.51 -5.32
C VAL A 80 -5.19 -9.06 -5.65
N LYS A 81 -4.25 -8.20 -6.07
CA LYS A 81 -2.88 -8.60 -6.43
C LYS A 81 -1.95 -8.72 -5.22
N LEU A 82 -2.05 -7.79 -4.28
CA LEU A 82 -1.06 -7.56 -3.23
C LEU A 82 -1.52 -8.02 -1.85
N GLY A 83 -2.83 -8.06 -1.61
CA GLY A 83 -3.46 -8.32 -0.31
C GLY A 83 -2.91 -9.56 0.40
N PRO A 84 -2.88 -10.75 -0.23
CA PRO A 84 -2.34 -11.95 0.41
C PRO A 84 -0.88 -11.79 0.89
N SER A 85 -0.05 -11.05 0.16
CA SER A 85 1.34 -10.80 0.56
C SER A 85 1.46 -9.74 1.65
N CYS A 86 0.56 -8.75 1.66
CA CYS A 86 0.46 -7.76 2.74
C CYS A 86 0.06 -8.45 4.05
N LEU A 87 -1.01 -9.25 4.03
CA LEU A 87 -1.49 -9.98 5.22
C LEU A 87 -0.44 -10.94 5.77
N ARG A 88 0.25 -11.68 4.89
CA ARG A 88 1.37 -12.54 5.30
C ARG A 88 2.48 -11.75 6.00
N LEU A 89 2.85 -10.58 5.47
CA LEU A 89 3.91 -9.75 6.07
C LEU A 89 3.48 -9.20 7.43
N LEU A 90 2.23 -8.75 7.54
CA LEU A 90 1.63 -8.22 8.77
C LEU A 90 1.22 -9.30 9.77
N LYS A 91 1.26 -10.58 9.38
CA LYS A 91 0.82 -11.74 10.17
C LYS A 91 -0.65 -11.64 10.58
N LEU A 92 -1.50 -11.18 9.66
CA LEU A 92 -2.94 -11.06 9.85
C LEU A 92 -3.66 -12.17 9.08
N ASN A 93 -4.71 -12.72 9.67
CA ASN A 93 -5.67 -13.61 9.03
C ASN A 93 -6.97 -12.85 8.70
N ASP A 94 -7.89 -13.52 8.02
CA ASP A 94 -9.16 -12.92 7.58
C ASP A 94 -10.02 -12.47 8.77
N GLU A 95 -9.98 -13.20 9.90
CA GLU A 95 -10.68 -12.80 11.12
C GLU A 95 -10.14 -11.47 11.69
N ALA A 96 -8.82 -11.31 11.77
CA ALA A 96 -8.21 -10.06 12.23
C ALA A 96 -8.50 -8.89 11.27
N VAL A 97 -8.57 -9.15 9.96
CA VAL A 97 -8.94 -8.12 8.98
C VAL A 97 -10.40 -7.69 9.15
N ALA A 98 -11.31 -8.62 9.43
CA ALA A 98 -12.72 -8.30 9.70
C ALA A 98 -12.89 -7.46 10.98
N GLU A 99 -12.10 -7.75 12.02
CA GLU A 99 -12.04 -6.94 13.24
C GLU A 99 -11.53 -5.52 12.94
N LEU A 100 -10.41 -5.40 12.22
CA LEU A 100 -9.88 -4.11 11.80
C LEU A 100 -10.85 -3.30 10.94
N LEU A 101 -11.67 -3.95 10.10
CA LEU A 101 -12.70 -3.27 9.31
C LEU A 101 -13.79 -2.67 10.19
N THR A 102 -14.17 -3.38 11.25
CA THR A 102 -15.14 -2.89 12.24
C THR A 102 -14.58 -1.67 12.97
N GLU A 103 -13.32 -1.75 13.42
CA GLU A 103 -12.64 -0.64 14.09
C GLU A 103 -12.44 0.57 13.18
N ALA A 104 -12.00 0.35 11.94
CA ALA A 104 -11.79 1.41 10.95
C ALA A 104 -13.10 2.15 10.62
N THR A 105 -14.23 1.45 10.55
CA THR A 105 -15.55 2.06 10.31
C THR A 105 -15.88 3.10 11.38
N LEU A 106 -15.64 2.78 12.67
CA LEU A 106 -15.90 3.71 13.76
C LEU A 106 -15.06 5.00 13.67
N ILE A 107 -13.83 4.91 13.15
CA ILE A 107 -12.95 6.06 12.96
C ILE A 107 -13.42 6.89 11.75
N LEU A 108 -13.73 6.23 10.64
CA LEU A 108 -14.13 6.89 9.40
C LEU A 108 -15.48 7.61 9.53
N GLU A 109 -16.44 7.04 10.27
CA GLU A 109 -17.72 7.71 10.57
C GLU A 109 -17.58 8.91 11.51
N ALA A 110 -16.50 9.00 12.30
CA ALA A 110 -16.26 10.12 13.20
C ALA A 110 -15.66 11.35 12.50
N GLU A 111 -15.17 11.19 11.26
CA GLU A 111 -14.55 12.24 10.46
C GLU A 111 -15.50 12.85 9.40
N ASP A 112 -16.68 12.25 9.20
CA ASP A 112 -17.78 12.74 8.34
C ASP A 112 -18.76 13.67 9.09
#